data_AF-A0A6S6U465-F1
#
_entry.id   AF-A0A6S6U465-F1
#
_cell.length_a   1.000
_cell.length_b   1.000
_cell.length_c   1.000
_cell.angle_alpha   90.00
_cell.angle_beta   90.00
_cell.angle_gamma   90.00
#
_symmetry.space_group_name_H-M   'P 1'
#
loop_
_entity.id
_entity.type
_entity.pdbx_description
1 polymer ?
#
loop_
_entity_poly.entity_id
_entity_poly.type
_entity_poly.pdbx_seq_one_letter_code
_entity_poly.pdbx_strand_id
1 'polypeptide(L)'
;MKRTQQSLIKKDLTRKMVFLTGPRQVGKTSLAKAIAADYKSPVYLNYDSLADRKIIADMAWLPSTDLLILDELHKMPEWKNYLKGLYDTKTEQL
;
A
#
# COMPACT_ATOMS: atom_id res chain seq x y z
N MET A 1 -20.17 4.34 -7.50
CA MET A 1 -20.62 4.14 -6.11
C MET A 1 -19.47 4.40 -5.15
N LYS A 2 -19.60 5.33 -4.21
CA LYS A 2 -18.55 5.66 -3.23
C LYS A 2 -18.69 4.77 -2.00
N ARG A 3 -17.62 4.06 -1.62
CA ARG A 3 -17.64 3.18 -0.44
C ARG A 3 -17.50 4.00 0.84
N THR A 4 -18.25 3.66 1.89
CA THR A 4 -18.24 4.35 3.17
C THR A 4 -16.84 4.40 3.80
N GLN A 5 -16.05 3.33 3.65
CA GLN A 5 -14.70 3.23 4.21
C GLN A 5 -13.71 4.21 3.54
N GLN A 6 -13.99 4.71 2.34
CA GLN A 6 -13.04 5.50 1.57
C GLN A 6 -12.63 6.79 2.30
N SER A 7 -13.57 7.49 2.94
CA SER A 7 -13.26 8.72 3.68
C SER A 7 -12.42 8.45 4.93
N LEU A 8 -12.73 7.37 5.65
CA LEU A 8 -12.00 6.96 6.86
C LEU A 8 -10.57 6.55 6.52
N ILE A 9 -10.39 5.75 5.46
CA ILE A 9 -9.07 5.32 5.01
C ILE A 9 -8.23 6.52 4.59
N LYS A 10 -8.79 7.44 3.78
CA LYS A 10 -8.07 8.66 3.38
C LYS A 10 -7.64 9.50 4.58
N LYS A 11 -8.53 9.69 5.56
CA LYS A 11 -8.21 10.42 6.79
C LYS A 11 -7.04 9.76 7.52
N ASP A 12 -7.07 8.45 7.66
CA ASP A 12 -6.01 7.70 8.35
C ASP A 12 -4.68 7.74 7.60
N LEU A 13 -4.69 7.63 6.27
CA LEU A 13 -3.50 7.69 5.41
C LEU A 13 -2.73 9.02 5.51
N THR A 14 -3.35 10.10 6.03
CA THR A 14 -2.64 11.37 6.28
C THR A 14 -1.62 11.27 7.42
N ARG A 15 -1.73 10.28 8.32
CA ARG A 15 -0.87 10.18 9.52
C ARG A 15 -0.32 8.79 9.80
N LYS A 16 -0.94 7.74 9.28
CA LYS A 16 -0.59 6.35 9.59
C LYS A 16 -0.83 5.44 8.38
N MET A 17 -0.13 4.31 8.35
CA MET A 17 -0.46 3.23 7.42
C MET A 17 -1.84 2.63 7.72
N VAL A 18 -2.45 2.03 6.71
CA VAL A 18 -3.76 1.37 6.83
C VAL A 18 -3.66 -0.07 6.35
N PHE A 19 -4.13 -1.01 7.17
CA PHE A 19 -4.31 -2.40 6.79
C PHE A 19 -5.74 -2.63 6.32
N LEU A 20 -5.91 -3.06 5.07
CA LEU A 20 -7.21 -3.40 4.51
C LEU A 20 -7.38 -4.93 4.48
N THR A 21 -8.18 -5.46 5.40
CA THR A 21 -8.44 -6.90 5.53
C THR A 21 -9.89 -7.25 5.18
N GLY A 22 -10.17 -8.53 4.98
CA GLY A 22 -11.52 -9.04 4.70
C GLY A 22 -11.53 -10.22 3.73
N PRO A 23 -12.68 -10.90 3.56
CA PRO A 23 -12.80 -12.09 2.72
C PRO A 23 -12.37 -11.86 1.27
N ARG A 24 -12.10 -12.94 0.53
CA ARG A 24 -11.85 -12.85 -0.92
C ARG A 24 -13.07 -12.23 -1.62
N GLN A 25 -12.84 -11.51 -2.71
CA GLN A 25 -13.87 -10.93 -3.59
C GLN A 25 -14.78 -9.83 -2.98
N VAL A 26 -14.54 -9.36 -1.77
CA VAL A 26 -15.25 -8.16 -1.21
C VAL A 26 -14.78 -6.84 -1.85
N GLY A 27 -13.86 -6.89 -2.82
CA GLY A 27 -13.37 -5.74 -3.57
C GLY A 27 -12.34 -4.87 -2.83
N LYS A 28 -11.47 -5.46 -2.02
CA LYS A 28 -10.40 -4.74 -1.29
C LYS A 28 -9.47 -3.99 -2.27
N THR A 29 -8.94 -4.71 -3.26
CA THR A 29 -8.10 -4.15 -4.32
C THR A 29 -8.82 -3.04 -5.09
N SER A 30 -10.12 -3.20 -5.38
CA SER A 30 -10.92 -2.17 -6.05
C SER A 30 -11.03 -0.89 -5.21
N LEU A 31 -11.20 -1.01 -3.89
CA LEU A 31 -11.21 0.15 -2.98
C LEU A 31 -9.85 0.83 -2.92
N ALA A 32 -8.76 0.07 -2.81
CA ALA A 32 -7.41 0.62 -2.78
C ALA A 32 -7.09 1.39 -4.07
N LYS A 33 -7.43 0.83 -5.25
CA LYS A 33 -7.27 1.50 -6.55
C LYS A 33 -8.16 2.74 -6.69
N ALA A 34 -9.38 2.71 -6.17
CA ALA A 34 -10.27 3.87 -6.17
C ALA A 34 -9.74 5.00 -5.28
N ILE A 35 -9.06 4.69 -4.17
CA ILE A 35 -8.36 5.67 -3.34
C ILE A 35 -7.13 6.23 -4.05
N ALA A 36 -6.37 5.36 -4.72
CA ALA A 36 -5.17 5.76 -5.47
C ALA A 36 -5.45 6.82 -6.54
N ALA A 37 -6.64 6.79 -7.16
CA ALA A 37 -7.04 7.78 -8.16
C ALA A 37 -7.06 9.24 -7.66
N ASP A 38 -7.05 9.46 -6.34
CA ASP A 38 -7.00 10.79 -5.72
C ASP A 38 -5.58 11.28 -5.42
N TYR A 39 -4.55 10.47 -5.71
CA TYR A 39 -3.14 10.76 -5.46
C TYR A 39 -2.42 11.07 -6.77
N LYS A 40 -1.34 11.87 -6.71
CA LYS A 40 -0.60 12.32 -7.89
C LYS A 40 0.33 11.26 -8.44
N SER A 41 0.99 10.49 -7.57
CA SER A 41 1.99 9.48 -7.93
C SER A 41 1.80 8.19 -7.13
N PRO A 42 0.60 7.57 -7.17
CA PRO A 42 0.36 6.32 -6.47
C PRO A 42 1.13 5.16 -7.12
N VAL A 43 1.64 4.25 -6.30
CA VAL A 43 2.26 3.00 -6.72
C VAL A 43 1.46 1.83 -6.17
N TYR A 44 1.06 0.91 -7.05
CA TYR A 44 0.40 -0.34 -6.69
C TYR A 44 1.33 -1.50 -7.04
N LEU A 45 1.67 -2.31 -6.06
CA LEU A 45 2.49 -3.51 -6.22
C LEU A 45 1.76 -4.70 -5.61
N ASN A 46 1.68 -5.80 -6.34
CA ASN A 46 1.02 -7.02 -5.91
C ASN A 46 2.04 -8.14 -5.76
N TYR A 47 2.15 -8.72 -4.55
CA TYR A 47 3.13 -9.76 -4.28
C TYR A 47 2.88 -11.07 -5.06
N ASP A 48 1.74 -11.27 -5.71
CA ASP A 48 1.55 -12.40 -6.64
C ASP A 48 2.24 -12.19 -8.00
N SER A 49 2.57 -10.94 -8.37
CA SER A 49 3.34 -10.61 -9.58
C SER A 49 4.84 -10.83 -9.32
N LEU A 50 5.49 -11.67 -10.13
CA LEU A 50 6.94 -11.90 -10.05
C LEU A 50 7.76 -10.62 -10.26
N ALA A 51 7.30 -9.73 -11.15
CA ALA A 51 7.96 -8.45 -11.39
C ALA A 51 7.86 -7.53 -10.16
N ASP A 52 6.66 -7.44 -9.57
CA ASP A 52 6.40 -6.59 -8.42
C ASP A 52 7.12 -7.09 -7.17
N ARG A 53 7.26 -8.42 -6.99
CA ARG A 53 8.06 -9.00 -5.89
C ARG A 53 9.46 -8.43 -5.85
N LYS A 54 10.11 -8.28 -7.02
CA LYS A 54 11.45 -7.70 -7.11
C LYS A 54 11.44 -6.23 -6.69
N ILE A 55 10.46 -5.45 -7.17
CA ILE A 55 10.31 -4.04 -6.80
C ILE A 55 10.08 -3.90 -5.28
N ILE A 56 9.25 -4.76 -4.69
CA ILE A 56 8.99 -4.79 -3.24
C ILE A 56 10.28 -5.12 -2.49
N ALA A 57 10.96 -6.19 -2.85
CA ALA A 57 12.19 -6.61 -2.17
C ALA A 57 13.28 -5.53 -2.21
N ASP A 58 13.43 -4.86 -3.35
CA ASP A 58 14.45 -3.83 -3.58
C ASP A 58 14.01 -2.43 -3.11
N MET A 59 12.77 -2.29 -2.58
CA MET A 59 12.13 -1.01 -2.25
C MET A 59 12.19 0.02 -3.39
N ALA A 60 12.09 -0.45 -4.64
CA ALA A 60 12.47 0.29 -5.84
C ALA A 60 11.32 1.11 -6.46
N TRP A 61 10.69 1.97 -5.67
CA TRP A 61 9.75 2.99 -6.15
C TRP A 61 10.36 4.39 -6.07
N LEU A 62 9.73 5.37 -6.73
CA LEU A 62 10.25 6.73 -6.79
C LEU A 62 10.08 7.47 -5.45
N PRO A 63 11.01 8.36 -5.07
CA PRO A 63 10.83 9.23 -3.91
C PRO A 63 9.57 10.11 -4.00
N SER A 64 9.07 10.37 -5.21
CA SER A 64 7.85 11.14 -5.46
C SER A 64 6.55 10.37 -5.18
N THR A 65 6.63 9.08 -4.81
CA THR A 65 5.45 8.26 -4.51
C THR A 65 4.71 8.79 -3.28
N ASP A 66 3.50 9.30 -3.49
CA ASP A 66 2.66 9.91 -2.45
C ASP A 66 1.64 8.91 -1.84
N LEU A 67 1.47 7.74 -2.47
CA LEU A 67 0.77 6.59 -1.90
C LEU A 67 1.39 5.28 -2.40
N LEU A 68 1.79 4.41 -1.48
CA LEU A 68 2.24 3.05 -1.79
C LEU A 68 1.19 2.04 -1.33
N ILE A 69 0.72 1.20 -2.27
CA ILE A 69 -0.22 0.11 -2.00
C ILE A 69 0.51 -1.21 -2.25
N LEU A 70 0.60 -2.02 -1.19
CA LEU A 70 1.18 -3.36 -1.21
C LEU A 70 0.05 -4.39 -1.07
N ASP A 71 -0.29 -5.06 -2.16
CA ASP A 71 -1.33 -6.08 -2.19
C ASP A 71 -0.74 -7.47 -1.95
N GLU A 72 -1.47 -8.34 -1.26
CA GLU A 72 -1.07 -9.71 -0.93
C GLU A 72 0.31 -9.83 -0.23
N LEU A 73 0.81 -8.75 0.39
CA LEU A 73 2.13 -8.66 1.02
C LEU A 73 2.37 -9.72 2.11
N HIS A 74 1.30 -10.21 2.74
CA HIS A 74 1.39 -11.26 3.76
C HIS A 74 2.02 -12.57 3.27
N LYS A 75 2.12 -12.76 1.95
CA LYS A 75 2.82 -13.89 1.30
C LYS A 75 4.35 -13.73 1.30
N MET A 76 4.86 -12.53 1.58
CA MET A 76 6.28 -12.28 1.75
C MET A 76 6.76 -12.83 3.10
N PRO A 77 7.84 -13.62 3.14
CA PRO A 77 8.48 -13.98 4.40
C PRO A 77 8.88 -12.72 5.18
N GLU A 78 8.67 -12.72 6.51
CA GLU A 78 9.04 -11.57 7.37
C GLU A 78 8.40 -10.22 6.98
N TRP A 79 7.25 -10.23 6.30
CA TRP A 79 6.58 -9.01 5.79
C TRP A 79 6.33 -7.94 6.87
N LYS A 80 6.14 -8.35 8.13
CA LYS A 80 5.94 -7.43 9.26
C LYS A 80 7.19 -6.62 9.56
N ASN A 81 8.35 -7.29 9.60
CA ASN A 81 9.65 -6.66 9.82
C ASN A 81 10.01 -5.75 8.64
N TYR A 82 9.72 -6.21 7.42
CA TYR A 82 9.83 -5.39 6.21
C TYR A 82 9.00 -4.09 6.31
N LEU A 83 7.72 -4.18 6.67
CA LEU A 83 6.86 -3.00 6.82
C LEU A 83 7.33 -2.05 7.92
N LYS A 84 7.84 -2.60 9.03
CA LYS A 84 8.41 -1.78 10.11
C LYS A 84 9.61 -0.99 9.61
N GLY A 85 10.57 -1.65 8.94
CA GLY A 85 11.74 -0.99 8.35
C GLY A 85 11.36 0.08 7.34
N LEU A 86 10.38 -0.21 6.47
CA LEU A 86 9.84 0.75 5.50
C LEU A 86 9.23 1.99 6.17
N TYR A 87 8.48 1.79 7.26
CA TYR A 87 7.83 2.91 7.94
C TYR A 87 8.81 3.75 8.76
N ASP A 88 9.76 3.12 9.43
CA ASP A 88 10.76 3.81 10.25
C ASP A 88 11.67 4.68 9.36
N THR A 89 12.14 4.16 8.22
CA THR A 89 12.99 4.88 7.25
C THR A 89 12.30 6.04 6.54
N LYS A 90 10.97 6.00 6.39
CA LYS A 90 10.20 7.13 5.83
C LYS A 90 10.35 8.42 6.65
N THR A 91 10.57 8.30 7.96
CA THR A 91 10.71 9.46 8.86
C THR A 91 12.04 10.20 8.66
N GLU A 92 13.07 9.52 8.13
CA GLU A 92 14.39 10.12 7.91
C GLU A 92 14.48 10.92 6.59
N GLN A 93 13.48 10.82 5.71
CA GLN A 93 13.47 11.46 4.38
C GLN A 93 12.51 12.65 4.27
N LEU A 94 11.91 13.09 5.39
CA LEU A 94 11.14 14.34 5.52
C LEU A 94 11.91 15.35 6.36
#